data_AF-A0AAD9WZ55-F1
#
_entry.id   AF-A0AAD9WZ55-F1
#
_cell.length_a   1.000
_cell.length_b   1.000
_cell.length_c   1.000
_cell.angle_alpha   90.00
_cell.angle_beta   90.00
_cell.angle_gamma   90.00
#
_symmetry.space_group_name_H-M   'P 1'
#
loop_
_entity.id
_entity.type
_entity.pdbx_description
1 polymer ?
#
loop_
_entity_poly.entity_id
_entity_poly.type
_entity_poly.pdbx_seq_one_letter_code
_entity_poly.pdbx_strand_id
1 'polypeptide(L)'
;MLTHVPRFCAFLHSNSSANRGSRSKLAVCEDIDQVRAFMEKYPPYQSIFSKLSYGESQMLDKAFYEEVKRLCLAFEQQFHYGVFFAYMRLREQEIRNLMWISECVAQNQKSRVHDSVVFIF
;
A
#
# COMPACT_ATOMS: atom_id res chain seq x y z
N MET A 1 -1.36 13.14 9.03
CA MET A 1 -1.64 13.45 7.59
C MET A 1 -0.41 13.76 6.71
N LEU A 2 0.83 13.83 7.22
CA LEU A 2 1.98 14.43 6.50
C LEU A 2 2.94 13.48 5.76
N THR A 3 2.68 12.16 5.63
CA THR A 3 3.67 11.22 5.04
C THR A 3 3.13 10.24 4.01
N HIS A 4 1.84 10.28 3.68
CA HIS A 4 1.20 9.22 2.90
C HIS A 4 1.27 9.39 1.37
N VAL A 5 1.15 10.62 0.85
CA VAL A 5 1.06 10.87 -0.60
C VAL A 5 2.39 10.63 -1.35
N PRO A 6 3.55 11.12 -0.87
CA PRO A 6 4.83 10.90 -1.59
C PRO A 6 5.25 9.43 -1.63
N ARG A 7 4.87 8.64 -0.62
CA ARG A 7 5.19 7.20 -0.53
C ARG A 7 4.31 6.32 -1.40
N PHE A 8 3.06 6.70 -1.64
CA PHE A 8 2.17 5.95 -2.55
C PHE A 8 2.65 6.01 -4.00
N CYS A 9 3.13 7.16 -4.45
CA CYS A 9 3.69 7.33 -5.79
C CYS A 9 4.97 6.48 -5.97
N ALA A 10 5.85 6.46 -4.96
CA ALA A 10 7.03 5.59 -4.95
C ALA A 10 6.67 4.09 -4.89
N PHE A 11 5.62 3.72 -4.15
CA PHE A 11 5.11 2.34 -4.06
C PHE A 11 4.60 1.83 -5.42
N LEU A 12 3.86 2.66 -6.15
CA LEU A 12 3.42 2.34 -7.52
C LEU A 12 4.59 2.23 -8.50
N HIS A 13 5.66 3.01 -8.29
CA HIS A 13 6.86 2.97 -9.14
C HIS A 13 7.74 1.73 -8.91
N SER A 14 7.85 1.25 -7.66
CA SER A 14 8.72 0.12 -7.30
C SER A 14 8.06 -1.27 -7.43
N ASN A 15 6.73 -1.38 -7.26
CA ASN A 15 6.02 -2.67 -7.35
C ASN A 15 5.48 -3.02 -8.74
N SER A 16 5.62 -2.12 -9.71
CA SER A 16 5.06 -2.33 -11.02
C SER A 16 5.87 -3.36 -11.83
N SER A 17 5.37 -4.60 -11.88
CA SER A 17 5.51 -5.48 -13.05
C SER A 17 4.87 -4.89 -14.33
N ALA A 18 4.70 -3.57 -14.41
CA ALA A 18 4.36 -2.86 -15.63
C ALA A 18 5.52 -3.01 -16.61
N ASN A 19 5.26 -3.78 -17.67
CA ASN A 19 6.05 -3.77 -18.89
C ASN A 19 6.35 -2.31 -19.32
N ARG A 20 7.46 -2.04 -20.03
CA ARG A 20 7.87 -0.68 -20.44
C ARG A 20 6.72 0.13 -21.06
N GLY A 21 5.86 -0.50 -21.85
CA GLY A 21 4.68 0.13 -22.47
C GLY A 21 3.53 0.48 -21.52
N SER A 22 3.51 -0.06 -20.30
CA SER A 22 2.53 0.28 -19.27
C SER A 22 2.97 1.49 -18.44
N ARG A 23 4.28 1.63 -18.21
CA ARG A 23 4.86 2.79 -17.51
C ARG A 23 4.68 4.09 -18.31
N SER A 24 4.85 4.03 -19.64
CA SER A 24 4.61 5.18 -20.51
C SER A 24 3.14 5.61 -20.52
N LYS A 25 2.21 4.66 -20.43
CA LYS A 25 0.76 4.98 -20.37
C LYS A 25 0.37 5.59 -19.04
N LEU A 26 0.93 5.11 -17.93
CA LEU A 26 0.75 5.72 -16.61
C LEU A 26 1.34 7.12 -16.52
N ALA A 27 2.46 7.38 -17.22
CA ALA A 27 3.10 8.70 -17.22
C ALA A 27 2.27 9.81 -17.90
N VAL A 28 1.30 9.45 -18.73
CA VAL A 28 0.42 10.39 -19.45
C VAL A 28 -0.91 10.60 -18.71
N CYS A 29 -1.18 9.83 -17.65
CA CYS A 29 -2.40 9.99 -16.87
C CYS A 29 -2.36 11.29 -16.05
N GLU A 30 -3.35 12.17 -16.24
CA GLU A 30 -3.47 13.45 -15.53
C GLU A 30 -4.41 13.39 -14.32
N ASP A 31 -5.23 12.33 -14.25
CA ASP A 31 -6.28 12.18 -13.23
C ASP A 31 -6.31 10.76 -12.64
N ILE A 32 -6.73 10.66 -11.38
CA ILE A 32 -6.83 9.42 -10.62
C ILE A 32 -7.80 8.43 -11.24
N ASP A 33 -8.85 8.91 -11.90
CA ASP A 33 -9.81 8.06 -12.61
C ASP A 33 -9.18 7.36 -13.82
N GLN A 34 -8.27 8.05 -14.53
CA GLN A 34 -7.52 7.45 -15.64
C GLN A 34 -6.54 6.38 -15.13
N VAL A 35 -5.86 6.65 -14.01
CA VAL A 35 -4.97 5.68 -13.35
C VAL A 35 -5.76 4.46 -12.89
N ARG A 36 -6.93 4.65 -12.26
CA ARG A 36 -7.81 3.56 -11.81
C ARG A 36 -8.24 2.67 -12.98
N ALA A 37 -8.74 3.28 -14.07
CA ALA A 37 -9.18 2.56 -15.26
C ALA A 37 -8.04 1.77 -15.94
N PHE A 38 -6.80 2.26 -15.85
CA PHE A 38 -5.64 1.55 -16.36
C PHE A 38 -5.24 0.39 -15.44
N MET A 39 -5.17 0.62 -14.13
CA MET A 39 -4.72 -0.38 -13.15
C MET A 39 -5.73 -1.52 -12.96
N GLU A 40 -7.03 -1.28 -13.14
CA GLU A 40 -8.06 -2.32 -13.13
C GLU A 40 -7.85 -3.39 -14.23
N LYS A 41 -7.07 -3.10 -15.27
CA LYS A 41 -6.75 -4.08 -16.32
C LYS A 41 -5.74 -5.15 -15.86
N TYR A 42 -5.07 -4.93 -14.73
CA TYR A 42 -4.03 -5.82 -14.22
C TYR A 42 -4.55 -6.61 -13.01
N PRO A 43 -4.62 -7.96 -13.08
CA PRO A 43 -5.15 -8.80 -12.00
C PRO A 43 -4.54 -8.54 -10.60
N PRO A 44 -3.21 -8.29 -10.46
CA PRO A 44 -2.61 -8.01 -9.14
C PRO A 44 -3.06 -6.68 -8.50
N TYR A 45 -3.62 -5.78 -9.30
CA TYR A 45 -4.04 -4.44 -8.87
C TYR A 45 -5.57 -4.30 -8.85
N GLN A 46 -6.30 -5.20 -9.50
CA GLN A 46 -7.76 -5.20 -9.50
C GLN A 46 -8.35 -5.13 -8.10
N SER A 47 -7.84 -5.90 -7.14
CA SER A 47 -8.36 -5.87 -5.76
C SER A 47 -8.23 -4.49 -5.10
N ILE A 48 -7.19 -3.72 -5.43
CA ILE A 48 -6.94 -2.38 -4.88
C ILE A 48 -7.85 -1.34 -5.56
N PHE A 49 -8.14 -1.51 -6.86
CA PHE A 49 -8.82 -0.52 -7.69
C PHE A 49 -10.27 -0.90 -8.09
N SER A 50 -10.79 -2.04 -7.65
CA SER A 50 -12.12 -2.55 -8.06
C SER A 50 -13.26 -1.63 -7.62
N LYS A 51 -13.89 -0.96 -8.60
CA LYS A 51 -15.26 -0.41 -8.75
C LYS A 51 -16.10 0.13 -7.59
N LEU A 52 -15.60 0.22 -6.36
CA LEU A 52 -16.25 1.04 -5.34
C LEU A 52 -15.57 2.40 -5.31
N SER A 53 -16.40 3.44 -5.24
CA SER A 53 -16.02 4.84 -4.99
C SER A 53 -15.40 4.98 -3.59
N TYR A 54 -14.29 4.30 -3.34
CA TYR A 54 -13.48 4.46 -2.15
C TYR A 54 -12.81 5.83 -2.21
N GLY A 55 -12.87 6.57 -1.11
CA GLY A 55 -12.01 7.74 -0.95
C GLY A 55 -10.53 7.33 -1.03
N GLU A 56 -9.65 8.22 -1.46
CA GLU A 56 -8.22 7.93 -1.66
C GLU A 56 -7.57 7.23 -0.45
N SER A 57 -7.96 7.61 0.76
CA SER A 57 -7.47 7.00 2.02
C SER A 57 -7.79 5.50 2.09
N GLN A 58 -9.00 5.09 1.71
CA GLN A 58 -9.43 3.69 1.79
C GLN A 58 -8.73 2.82 0.73
N MET A 59 -8.45 3.39 -0.44
CA MET A 59 -7.65 2.71 -1.46
C MET A 59 -6.22 2.48 -0.98
N LEU A 60 -5.65 3.48 -0.31
CA LEU A 60 -4.30 3.42 0.24
C LEU A 60 -4.19 2.38 1.36
N ASP A 61 -5.16 2.33 2.28
CA ASP A 61 -5.20 1.34 3.36
C ASP A 61 -5.29 -0.08 2.81
N LYS A 62 -6.11 -0.29 1.77
CA LYS A 62 -6.21 -1.58 1.08
C LYS A 62 -4.91 -1.98 0.39
N ALA A 63 -4.21 -1.02 -0.22
CA ALA A 63 -2.92 -1.28 -0.84
C ALA A 63 -1.86 -1.73 0.18
N PHE A 64 -1.82 -1.09 1.36
CA PHE A 64 -0.92 -1.51 2.44
C PHE A 64 -1.28 -2.87 3.01
N TYR A 65 -2.57 -3.17 3.15
CA TYR A 65 -3.02 -4.50 3.57
C TYR A 65 -2.54 -5.59 2.59
N GLU A 66 -2.76 -5.41 1.28
CA GLU A 66 -2.31 -6.36 0.26
C GLU A 66 -0.79 -6.46 0.15
N GLU A 67 -0.06 -5.37 0.43
CA GLU A 67 1.40 -5.40 0.56
C GLU A 67 1.84 -6.29 1.73
N VAL A 68 1.33 -6.02 2.94
CA VAL A 68 1.68 -6.81 4.14
C VAL A 68 1.39 -8.29 3.92
N LYS A 69 0.22 -8.61 3.37
CA LYS A 69 -0.15 -9.99 3.03
C LYS A 69 0.89 -10.67 2.12
N ARG A 70 1.32 -9.99 1.05
CA ARG A 70 2.35 -10.55 0.12
C ARG A 70 3.71 -10.71 0.78
N LEU A 71 4.09 -9.79 1.65
CA LEU A 71 5.35 -9.88 2.39
C LEU A 71 5.32 -11.02 3.40
N CYS A 72 4.20 -11.27 4.06
CA CYS A 72 4.03 -12.41 4.95
C CYS A 72 4.16 -13.75 4.19
N LEU A 73 3.60 -13.86 2.98
CA LEU A 73 3.78 -15.04 2.13
C LEU A 73 5.25 -15.33 1.78
N ALA A 74 6.10 -14.30 1.76
CA ALA A 74 7.54 -14.51 1.54
C ALA A 74 8.19 -15.32 2.68
N PHE A 75 7.58 -15.43 3.87
CA PHE A 75 8.11 -16.27 4.95
C PHE A 75 7.65 -17.74 4.88
N GLU A 76 6.72 -18.08 3.97
CA GLU A 76 6.28 -19.48 3.78
C GLU A 76 7.33 -20.33 3.03
N GLN A 77 8.18 -19.68 2.24
CA GLN A 77 9.27 -20.32 1.51
C GLN A 77 10.56 -20.28 2.33
N GLN A 78 11.46 -21.23 2.09
CA GLN A 78 12.76 -21.32 2.78
C GLN A 78 13.92 -21.11 1.81
N PHE A 79 15.07 -20.69 2.34
CA PHE A 79 16.34 -20.53 1.60
C PHE A 79 16.31 -19.54 0.43
N HIS A 80 15.63 -18.41 0.57
CA HIS A 80 15.68 -17.32 -0.42
C HIS A 80 15.93 -15.97 0.26
N TYR A 81 16.58 -15.06 -0.45
CA TYR A 81 16.92 -13.73 0.08
C TYR A 81 15.73 -12.77 0.22
N GLY A 82 14.57 -13.12 -0.36
CA GLY A 82 13.35 -12.33 -0.27
C GLY A 82 12.86 -12.10 1.16
N VAL A 83 13.19 -12.99 2.10
CA VAL A 83 12.82 -12.84 3.53
C VAL A 83 13.42 -11.59 4.16
N PHE A 84 14.65 -11.19 3.77
CA PHE A 84 15.29 -9.99 4.32
C PHE A 84 14.60 -8.72 3.86
N PHE A 85 14.19 -8.69 2.58
CA PHE A 85 13.39 -7.59 2.04
C PHE A 85 12.03 -7.51 2.73
N ALA A 86 11.35 -8.65 2.88
CA ALA A 86 10.06 -8.71 3.54
C ALA A 86 10.14 -8.25 5.01
N TYR A 87 11.17 -8.67 5.74
CA TYR A 87 11.43 -8.23 7.11
C TYR A 87 11.57 -6.71 7.21
N MET A 88 12.42 -6.10 6.37
CA MET A 88 12.63 -4.66 6.36
C MET A 88 11.33 -3.89 6.09
N ARG A 89 10.53 -4.34 5.12
CA ARG A 89 9.27 -3.69 4.72
C ARG A 89 8.17 -3.86 5.77
N LEU A 90 8.06 -5.03 6.41
CA LEU A 90 7.13 -5.23 7.53
C LEU A 90 7.51 -4.37 8.74
N ARG A 91 8.80 -4.19 9.02
CA ARG A 91 9.27 -3.29 10.09
C ARG A 91 8.91 -1.83 9.83
N GLU A 92 8.98 -1.37 8.59
CA GLU A 92 8.49 -0.03 8.20
C GLU A 92 6.98 0.13 8.44
N GLN A 93 6.19 -0.92 8.21
CA GLN A 93 4.75 -0.89 8.51
C GLN A 93 4.48 -0.85 10.01
N GLU A 94 5.23 -1.59 10.82
CA GLU A 94 5.11 -1.56 12.28
C GLU A 94 5.38 -0.16 12.84
N ILE A 95 6.43 0.52 12.35
CA ILE A 95 6.73 1.91 12.72
C ILE A 95 5.55 2.84 12.36
N ARG A 96 4.90 2.64 11.21
CA ARG A 96 3.72 3.43 10.83
C ARG A 96 2.53 3.19 11.75
N ASN A 97 2.27 1.95 12.14
CA ASN A 97 1.23 1.62 13.11
C ASN A 97 1.50 2.31 14.47
N LEU A 98 2.74 2.24 14.97
CA LEU A 98 3.12 2.89 16.23
C LEU A 98 2.98 4.42 16.15
N MET A 99 3.39 5.02 15.03
CA MET A 99 3.24 6.45 14.79
C MET A 99 1.77 6.86 14.81
N TRP A 100 0.89 6.11 14.14
CA TRP A 100 -0.56 6.36 14.16
C TRP A 100 -1.14 6.29 15.57
N ILE A 101 -0.84 5.22 16.31
CA ILE A 101 -1.29 5.07 17.70
C ILE A 101 -0.81 6.26 18.55
N SER A 102 0.46 6.65 18.40
CA SER A 102 1.02 7.79 19.14
C SER A 102 0.31 9.11 18.83
N GLU A 103 -0.07 9.33 17.57
CA GLU A 103 -0.81 10.52 17.12
C GLU A 103 -2.24 10.53 17.69
N CYS A 104 -2.94 9.39 17.65
CA CYS A 104 -4.27 9.25 18.25
C CYS A 104 -4.26 9.49 19.77
N VAL A 105 -3.23 9.02 20.48
CA VAL A 105 -3.06 9.26 21.92
C VAL A 105 -2.78 10.73 22.19
N ALA A 106 -1.86 11.35 21.44
CA ALA A 106 -1.51 12.76 21.60
C ALA A 106 -2.69 13.71 21.33
N GLN A 107 -3.58 13.34 20.40
CA GLN A 107 -4.79 14.10 20.07
C GLN A 107 -6.01 13.71 20.91
N ASN A 108 -5.86 12.80 21.88
CA ASN A 108 -6.94 12.22 22.69
C ASN A 108 -8.10 11.60 21.86
N GLN A 109 -7.81 11.11 20.65
CA GLN A 109 -8.74 10.46 19.73
C GLN A 109 -8.64 8.93 19.82
N LYS A 110 -8.75 8.38 21.03
CA LYS A 110 -8.52 6.94 21.29
C LYS A 110 -9.52 6.02 20.58
N SER A 111 -10.70 6.52 20.21
CA SER A 111 -11.71 5.78 19.46
C SER A 111 -11.30 5.44 18.02
N ARG A 112 -10.33 6.18 17.46
CA ARG A 112 -9.90 6.07 16.05
C ARG A 112 -8.63 5.26 15.84
N VAL A 113 -8.11 4.67 16.91
CA VAL A 113 -6.85 3.91 16.86
C VAL A 113 -6.93 2.77 15.84
N HIS A 114 -8.09 2.13 15.70
CA HIS A 114 -8.29 1.01 14.80
C HIS A 114 -8.49 1.40 13.32
N ASP A 115 -8.66 2.69 13.01
CA ASP A 115 -9.03 3.14 11.65
C ASP A 115 -7.93 2.88 10.61
N SER A 116 -6.65 2.97 11.01
CA SER A 116 -5.51 2.92 10.07
C SER A 116 -4.41 1.93 10.46
N VAL A 117 -4.61 1.14 11.52
CA VAL A 117 -3.64 0.11 11.91
C VAL A 117 -3.79 -1.10 11.00
N VAL A 118 -2.69 -1.50 10.36
CA VAL A 118 -2.64 -2.71 9.53
C VAL A 118 -2.01 -3.83 10.34
N PHE A 119 -2.77 -4.89 10.64
CA PHE A 119 -2.25 -6.04 11.37
C PHE A 119 -1.25 -6.84 10.53
N ILE A 120 -0.08 -7.13 11.12
CA ILE A 120 1.01 -7.89 10.50
C ILE A 120 0.94 -9.39 10.88
N PHE A 121 0.22 -9.70 11.97
CA PHE A 121 0.00 -11.04 12.52
C PHE A 121 -1.46 -11.22 12.93
#